data_AF-A0A2J8K0M0-F1
#
_entry.id   AF-A0A2J8K0M0-F1
#
_cell.length_a   1.000
_cell.length_b   1.000
_cell.length_c   1.000
_cell.angle_alpha   90.00
_cell.angle_beta   90.00
_cell.angle_gamma   90.00
#
_symmetry.space_group_name_H-M   'P 1'
#
loop_
_entity.id
_entity.type
_entity.pdbx_description
1 polymer ?
#
loop_
_entity_poly.entity_id
_entity_poly.type
_entity_poly.pdbx_seq_one_letter_code
_entity_poly.pdbx_strand_id
1 'polypeptide(L)'
;MPSKSVHSLKPSDIKFVAAIGNLEIPPDPGTGDLEKQEWTEERPQQVCMGVMTVLSDIIRYFSPSVPMPVCHTGKRVIPHDGAEDLWIQAQELVRNMKENLQLDFQFDWKLINVFFSNASQCYLCPSAQQAPSLSTVLLSQNGLAAGGVDELMGVLDYLQQEVPRAFVNLVDLSEVAEVSRQYH
;
A
#
# COMPACT_ATOMS: atom_id res chain seq x y z
N MET A 1 -23.31 -19.32 -4.39
CA MET A 1 -22.04 -19.93 -4.88
C MET A 1 -20.96 -18.88 -4.81
N PRO A 2 -19.74 -19.22 -4.35
CA PRO A 2 -18.63 -18.28 -4.29
C PRO A 2 -18.28 -17.76 -5.69
N SER A 3 -17.92 -16.48 -5.78
CA SER A 3 -17.53 -15.87 -7.05
C SER A 3 -16.34 -16.56 -7.71
N LYS A 4 -16.35 -16.66 -9.04
CA LYS A 4 -15.27 -17.29 -9.83
C LYS A 4 -14.36 -16.29 -10.54
N SER A 5 -14.77 -15.02 -10.59
CA SER A 5 -14.04 -13.93 -11.22
C SER A 5 -14.29 -12.62 -10.45
N VAL A 6 -13.33 -11.71 -10.53
CA VAL A 6 -13.42 -10.35 -9.97
C VAL A 6 -14.68 -9.62 -10.43
N HIS A 7 -15.11 -9.78 -11.68
CA HIS A 7 -16.30 -9.11 -12.21
C HIS A 7 -17.63 -9.56 -11.58
N SER A 8 -17.61 -10.70 -10.89
CA SER A 8 -18.78 -11.24 -10.18
C SER A 8 -18.68 -11.11 -8.67
N LEU A 9 -17.54 -10.60 -8.17
CA LEU A 9 -17.17 -10.58 -6.76
C LEU A 9 -18.15 -9.71 -5.95
N LYS A 10 -18.59 -10.24 -4.82
CA LYS A 10 -19.46 -9.53 -3.88
C LYS A 10 -18.73 -9.35 -2.53
N PRO A 11 -19.12 -8.35 -1.73
CA PRO A 11 -18.55 -8.17 -0.39
C PRO A 11 -18.63 -9.44 0.48
N SER A 12 -19.69 -10.24 0.34
CA SER A 12 -19.87 -11.50 1.07
C SER A 12 -18.87 -12.60 0.71
N ASP A 13 -18.22 -12.51 -0.46
CA ASP A 13 -17.23 -13.49 -0.91
C ASP A 13 -15.84 -13.24 -0.30
N ILE A 14 -15.58 -12.02 0.19
CA ILE A 14 -14.28 -11.61 0.73
C ILE A 14 -14.04 -12.30 2.07
N LYS A 15 -12.83 -12.85 2.23
CA LYS A 15 -12.40 -13.60 3.43
C LYS A 15 -11.12 -13.05 4.05
N PHE A 16 -10.43 -12.17 3.34
CA PHE A 16 -9.20 -11.55 3.82
C PHE A 16 -9.12 -10.11 3.35
N VAL A 17 -8.70 -9.22 4.23
CA VAL A 17 -8.54 -7.79 3.95
C VAL A 17 -7.13 -7.40 4.36
N ALA A 18 -6.39 -6.80 3.44
CA ALA A 18 -5.03 -6.34 3.70
C ALA A 18 -4.71 -5.02 3.02
N ALA A 19 -3.61 -4.42 3.46
CA ALA A 19 -3.06 -3.20 2.93
C ALA A 19 -1.53 -3.22 2.89
N ILE A 20 -0.98 -2.63 1.82
CA ILE A 20 0.43 -2.27 1.65
C ILE A 20 0.52 -0.83 1.14
N GLY A 21 1.71 -0.26 1.23
CA GLY A 21 2.03 1.11 0.83
C GLY A 21 2.08 2.08 2.00
N ASN A 22 2.55 3.30 1.71
CA ASN A 22 2.71 4.33 2.73
C ASN A 22 1.42 5.16 2.86
N LEU A 23 0.74 5.04 4.00
CA LEU A 23 -0.35 5.94 4.36
C LEU A 23 0.27 7.19 5.00
N GLU A 24 0.78 8.09 4.16
CA GLU A 24 1.26 9.39 4.64
C GLU A 24 0.05 10.22 5.10
N ILE A 25 -0.20 10.22 6.41
CA ILE A 25 -1.08 11.22 7.00
C ILE A 25 -0.22 12.44 7.34
N PRO A 26 -0.55 13.60 6.79
CA PRO A 26 0.16 14.83 7.10
C PRO A 26 0.02 15.23 8.58
N PRO A 27 1.01 15.96 9.13
CA PRO A 27 0.97 16.40 10.52
C PRO A 27 -0.21 17.34 10.78
N ASP A 28 -0.77 17.26 11.99
CA ASP A 28 -1.85 18.14 12.45
C ASP A 28 -1.37 19.60 12.44
N PRO A 29 -2.08 20.54 11.76
CA PRO A 29 -1.67 21.94 11.61
C PRO A 29 -1.53 22.71 12.95
N GLY A 30 -1.95 22.12 14.08
CA GLY A 30 -1.85 22.73 15.41
C GLY A 30 -0.56 22.50 16.19
N THR A 31 0.37 21.66 15.72
CA THR A 31 1.56 21.27 16.51
C THR A 31 2.82 21.93 15.97
N GLY A 32 3.30 22.96 16.68
CA GLY A 32 4.53 23.66 16.33
C GLY A 32 5.77 22.74 16.36
N ASP A 33 6.68 23.04 15.43
CA ASP A 33 8.03 22.48 15.26
C ASP A 33 8.10 21.12 14.55
N LEU A 34 8.22 21.16 13.21
CA LEU A 34 8.43 19.99 12.33
C LEU A 34 9.70 19.21 12.70
N GLU A 35 10.69 19.84 13.34
CA GLU A 35 11.96 19.19 13.72
C GLU A 35 11.84 18.32 14.98
N LYS A 36 10.73 18.41 15.73
CA LYS A 36 10.49 17.63 16.95
C LYS A 36 9.45 16.53 16.81
N GLN A 37 8.88 16.34 15.62
CA GLN A 37 8.08 15.15 15.37
C GLN A 37 9.00 13.95 15.13
N GLU A 38 9.41 13.35 16.24
CA GLU A 38 9.91 11.98 16.26
C GLU A 38 8.79 11.08 15.74
N TRP A 39 8.81 10.81 14.43
CA TRP A 39 7.91 9.85 13.79
C TRP A 39 8.20 8.48 14.39
N THR A 40 7.51 8.16 15.47
CA THR A 40 7.59 6.84 16.09
C THR A 40 7.09 5.84 15.05
N GLU A 41 7.88 4.79 14.80
CA GLU A 41 7.63 3.76 13.77
C GLU A 41 6.21 3.16 13.83
N GLU A 42 5.53 3.28 14.98
CA GLU A 42 4.16 2.81 15.22
C GLU A 42 3.05 3.64 14.54
N ARG A 43 3.29 4.91 14.19
CA ARG A 43 2.22 5.81 13.71
C ARG A 43 1.64 5.40 12.35
N PRO A 44 2.42 5.15 11.28
CA PRO A 44 1.86 4.77 9.98
C PRO A 44 1.11 3.43 10.03
N GLN A 45 1.63 2.47 10.80
CA GLN A 45 0.99 1.17 10.98
C GLN A 45 -0.33 1.30 11.76
N GLN A 46 -0.34 2.09 12.83
CA GLN A 46 -1.55 2.31 13.64
C GLN A 46 -2.64 3.02 12.83
N VAL A 47 -2.27 3.98 12.00
CA VAL A 47 -3.18 4.64 11.07
C VAL A 47 -3.74 3.65 10.04
N CYS A 48 -2.89 2.87 9.38
CA CYS A 48 -3.33 1.85 8.43
C CYS A 48 -4.31 0.89 9.09
N MET A 49 -3.96 0.38 10.28
CA MET A 49 -4.84 -0.50 11.04
C MET A 49 -6.18 0.16 11.37
N GLY A 50 -6.21 1.45 11.71
CA GLY A 50 -7.44 2.21 11.95
C GLY A 50 -8.36 2.25 10.72
N VAL A 51 -7.85 2.71 9.58
CA VAL A 51 -8.62 2.78 8.32
C VAL A 51 -9.09 1.39 7.88
N MET A 52 -8.19 0.42 7.92
CA MET A 52 -8.48 -0.94 7.47
C MET A 52 -9.43 -1.67 8.41
N THR A 53 -9.48 -1.32 9.70
CA THR A 53 -10.47 -1.87 10.64
C THR A 53 -11.87 -1.42 10.27
N VAL A 54 -12.08 -0.14 9.94
CA VAL A 54 -13.39 0.36 9.47
C VAL A 54 -13.83 -0.35 8.20
N LEU A 55 -12.93 -0.50 7.22
CA LEU A 55 -13.23 -1.25 6.00
C LEU A 55 -13.56 -2.72 6.30
N SER A 56 -12.78 -3.37 7.17
CA SER A 56 -13.04 -4.75 7.58
C SER A 56 -14.40 -4.90 8.27
N ASP A 57 -14.81 -3.95 9.10
CA ASP A 57 -16.11 -3.97 9.75
C ASP A 57 -17.28 -3.81 8.76
N ILE A 58 -17.11 -3.00 7.71
CA ILE A 58 -18.07 -2.94 6.58
C ILE A 58 -18.15 -4.29 5.86
N ILE A 59 -17.02 -4.94 5.59
CA ILE A 59 -17.00 -6.26 4.95
C ILE A 59 -17.63 -7.32 5.87
N ARG A 60 -17.39 -7.25 7.18
CA ARG A 60 -17.97 -8.16 8.18
C ARG A 60 -19.49 -8.13 8.22
N TYR A 61 -20.11 -7.00 7.90
CA TYR A 61 -21.56 -6.94 7.72
C TYR A 61 -22.07 -7.96 6.68
N PHE A 62 -21.30 -8.21 5.61
CA PHE A 62 -21.64 -9.16 4.55
C PHE A 62 -20.96 -10.53 4.70
N SER A 63 -19.82 -10.60 5.40
CA SER A 63 -19.01 -11.80 5.60
C SER A 63 -18.50 -11.82 7.06
N PRO A 64 -19.33 -12.26 8.04
CA PRO A 64 -19.03 -12.08 9.47
C PRO A 64 -17.75 -12.75 9.99
N SER A 65 -17.21 -13.72 9.24
CA SER A 65 -16.02 -14.48 9.60
C SER A 65 -14.70 -13.84 9.14
N VAL A 66 -14.73 -12.65 8.51
CA VAL A 66 -13.50 -11.98 8.08
C VAL A 66 -12.62 -11.66 9.31
N PRO A 67 -11.35 -12.11 9.31
CA PRO A 67 -10.43 -11.87 10.40
C PRO A 67 -10.05 -10.39 10.51
N MET A 68 -9.23 -10.04 11.49
CA MET A 68 -8.68 -8.68 11.56
C MET A 68 -7.87 -8.38 10.29
N PRO A 69 -7.93 -7.12 9.80
CA PRO A 69 -7.17 -6.74 8.63
C PRO A 69 -5.67 -6.80 8.91
N VAL A 70 -4.87 -6.94 7.84
CA VAL A 70 -3.41 -6.99 7.93
C VAL A 70 -2.82 -5.78 7.21
N CYS A 71 -1.96 -5.03 7.90
CA CYS A 71 -1.19 -3.93 7.32
C CYS A 71 0.30 -4.26 7.36
N HIS A 72 0.95 -4.26 6.19
CA HIS A 72 2.41 -4.23 6.09
C HIS A 72 2.80 -2.85 5.60
N THR A 73 2.89 -1.89 6.51
CA THR A 73 3.44 -0.55 6.24
C THR A 73 4.94 -0.58 6.55
N GLY A 74 5.75 0.10 5.74
CA GLY A 74 7.20 0.17 5.89
C GLY A 74 7.65 0.51 7.31
N LYS A 75 8.62 -0.25 7.83
CA LYS A 75 9.12 -0.14 9.21
C LYS A 75 10.23 0.90 9.40
N ARG A 76 10.57 1.70 8.38
CA ARG A 76 11.79 2.52 8.40
C ARG A 76 11.55 3.97 8.01
N VAL A 77 12.01 4.86 8.88
CA VAL A 77 12.03 6.33 8.75
C VAL A 77 13.14 6.81 7.79
N ILE A 78 13.98 5.91 7.29
CA ILE A 78 15.03 6.27 6.33
C ILE A 78 14.41 6.28 4.93
N PRO A 79 14.46 7.40 4.18
CA PRO A 79 13.99 7.47 2.81
C PRO A 79 14.95 6.66 1.93
N HIS A 80 14.76 5.34 1.92
CA HIS A 80 15.27 4.49 0.85
C HIS A 80 14.10 4.24 -0.08
N ASP A 81 14.31 4.69 -1.32
CA ASP A 81 13.52 4.59 -2.55
C ASP A 81 11.98 4.48 -2.51
N GLY A 82 11.20 4.15 -1.47
CA GLY A 82 9.73 4.10 -1.50
C GLY A 82 9.18 2.92 -2.31
N ALA A 83 9.49 2.94 -3.59
CA ALA A 83 9.87 1.82 -4.43
C ALA A 83 10.17 0.46 -3.76
N GLU A 84 11.43 0.27 -3.35
CA GLU A 84 11.97 -0.96 -2.79
C GLU A 84 11.20 -1.38 -1.52
N ASP A 85 10.64 -0.42 -0.80
CA ASP A 85 9.81 -0.65 0.38
C ASP A 85 8.45 -1.27 0.02
N LEU A 86 7.79 -0.81 -1.05
CA LEU A 86 6.53 -1.40 -1.50
C LEU A 86 6.71 -2.84 -2.00
N TRP A 87 7.80 -3.11 -2.72
CA TRP A 87 8.15 -4.46 -3.15
C TRP A 87 8.34 -5.42 -1.96
N ILE A 88 9.11 -5.02 -0.95
CA ILE A 88 9.34 -5.82 0.27
C ILE A 88 8.00 -6.06 0.99
N GLN A 89 7.16 -5.04 1.15
CA GLN A 89 5.84 -5.18 1.77
C GLN A 89 4.94 -6.17 1.02
N ALA A 90 4.97 -6.17 -0.32
CA ALA A 90 4.23 -7.14 -1.13
C ALA A 90 4.72 -8.58 -0.89
N GLN A 91 6.03 -8.80 -0.86
CA GLN A 91 6.62 -10.11 -0.55
C GLN A 91 6.25 -10.59 0.86
N GLU A 92 6.32 -9.70 1.86
CA GLU A 92 5.89 -10.00 3.23
C GLU A 92 4.40 -10.31 3.30
N LEU A 93 3.55 -9.55 2.60
CA LEU A 93 2.11 -9.81 2.56
C LEU A 93 1.81 -11.20 1.97
N VAL A 94 2.44 -11.56 0.84
CA VAL A 94 2.27 -12.88 0.22
C VAL A 94 2.71 -13.99 1.17
N ARG A 95 3.89 -13.84 1.80
CA ARG A 95 4.40 -14.82 2.77
C ARG A 95 3.42 -15.00 3.93
N ASN A 96 2.95 -13.92 4.54
CA ASN A 96 2.00 -13.99 5.65
C ASN A 96 0.66 -14.60 5.24
N MET A 97 0.16 -14.34 4.03
CA MET A 97 -1.05 -15.00 3.53
C MET A 97 -0.86 -16.51 3.34
N LYS A 98 0.32 -16.95 2.86
CA LYS A 98 0.64 -18.37 2.70
C LYS A 98 0.79 -19.10 4.04
N GLU A 99 1.27 -18.42 5.07
CA GLU A 99 1.46 -18.97 6.42
C GLU A 99 0.19 -18.89 7.30
N ASN A 100 -0.84 -18.14 6.88
CA ASN A 100 -2.04 -17.93 7.68
C ASN A 100 -2.98 -19.15 7.65
N LEU A 101 -3.05 -19.85 8.79
CA LEU A 101 -3.89 -21.05 8.96
C LEU A 101 -5.40 -20.79 8.89
N GLN A 102 -5.85 -19.53 9.03
CA GLN A 102 -7.27 -19.15 8.94
C GLN A 102 -7.70 -18.75 7.52
N LEU A 103 -6.78 -18.76 6.57
CA LEU A 103 -7.01 -18.37 5.18
C LEU A 103 -6.80 -19.57 4.25
N ASP A 104 -7.81 -19.92 3.45
CA ASP A 104 -7.58 -20.78 2.31
C ASP A 104 -6.87 -19.97 1.21
N PHE A 105 -5.54 -20.01 1.22
CA PHE A 105 -4.72 -19.22 0.30
C PHE A 105 -5.15 -19.41 -1.16
N GLN A 106 -5.59 -20.59 -1.56
CA GLN A 106 -5.93 -20.89 -2.96
C GLN A 106 -7.35 -20.49 -3.35
N PHE A 107 -8.32 -20.61 -2.44
CA PHE A 107 -9.74 -20.50 -2.77
C PHE A 107 -10.48 -19.30 -2.18
N ASP A 108 -9.95 -18.71 -1.11
CA ASP A 108 -10.57 -17.52 -0.51
C ASP A 108 -10.31 -16.26 -1.32
N TRP A 109 -11.28 -15.34 -1.36
CA TRP A 109 -11.07 -14.04 -1.98
C TRP A 109 -10.37 -13.08 -1.02
N LYS A 110 -9.31 -12.44 -1.52
CA LYS A 110 -8.49 -11.47 -0.76
C LYS A 110 -8.69 -10.08 -1.35
N LEU A 111 -9.06 -9.11 -0.51
CA LEU A 111 -9.08 -7.69 -0.83
C LEU A 111 -7.75 -7.08 -0.38
N ILE A 112 -6.95 -6.62 -1.34
CA ILE A 112 -5.64 -6.00 -1.07
C ILE A 112 -5.73 -4.54 -1.50
N ASN A 113 -5.50 -3.62 -0.58
CA ASN A 113 -5.41 -2.19 -0.88
C ASN A 113 -3.94 -1.80 -1.02
N VAL A 114 -3.60 -1.16 -2.12
CA VAL A 114 -2.25 -0.67 -2.40
C VAL A 114 -2.33 0.85 -2.36
N PHE A 115 -1.81 1.43 -1.29
CA PHE A 115 -1.77 2.86 -1.10
C PHE A 115 -0.50 3.44 -1.73
N PHE A 116 -0.64 4.47 -2.55
CA PHE A 116 0.50 5.19 -3.13
C PHE A 116 0.22 6.68 -3.12
N SER A 117 1.26 7.50 -3.14
CA SER A 117 1.16 8.96 -3.15
C SER A 117 2.18 9.53 -4.13
N ASN A 118 1.73 10.38 -5.05
CA ASN A 118 2.64 11.11 -5.94
C ASN A 118 3.39 12.25 -5.20
N ALA A 119 3.03 12.54 -3.94
CA ALA A 119 3.62 13.62 -3.16
C ALA A 119 5.00 13.29 -2.58
N SER A 120 5.30 12.00 -2.35
CA SER A 120 6.61 11.51 -1.91
C SER A 120 7.41 10.86 -3.05
N GLN A 121 6.76 10.21 -4.02
CA GLN A 121 7.38 9.70 -5.24
C GLN A 121 6.37 9.67 -6.37
N CYS A 122 6.69 10.22 -7.55
CA CYS A 122 5.70 10.27 -8.64
C CYS A 122 5.56 8.92 -9.36
N TYR A 123 4.60 8.10 -8.90
CA TYR A 123 4.25 6.80 -9.46
C TYR A 123 3.49 6.90 -10.78
N LEU A 124 2.96 8.07 -11.17
CA LEU A 124 2.18 8.26 -12.40
C LEU A 124 2.76 9.32 -13.36
N CYS A 125 3.96 9.85 -13.08
CA CYS A 125 4.58 10.84 -13.97
C CYS A 125 5.20 10.16 -15.21
N PRO A 126 5.06 10.76 -16.41
CA PRO A 126 5.89 10.40 -17.55
C PRO A 126 7.38 10.50 -17.20
N SER A 127 8.19 9.56 -17.66
CA SER A 127 9.64 9.51 -17.41
C SER A 127 10.39 10.82 -17.69
N ALA A 128 9.87 11.65 -18.61
CA ALA A 128 10.41 12.95 -18.95
C ALA A 128 10.21 14.07 -17.89
N GLN A 129 9.39 13.86 -16.87
CA GLN A 129 9.08 14.86 -15.82
C GLN A 129 9.67 14.51 -14.45
N GLN A 130 10.39 13.38 -14.34
CA GLN A 130 11.09 13.02 -13.11
C GLN A 130 12.33 13.91 -12.99
N ALA A 131 12.29 14.90 -12.07
CA ALA A 131 13.48 15.68 -11.75
C ALA A 131 14.55 14.71 -11.20
N PRO A 132 15.79 14.73 -11.73
CA PRO A 132 16.83 13.86 -11.21
C PRO A 132 17.10 14.26 -9.77
N SER A 133 16.72 13.40 -8.82
CA SER A 133 17.28 13.51 -7.48
C SER A 133 18.76 13.16 -7.58
N LEU A 134 19.58 13.67 -6.67
CA LEU A 134 21.03 13.42 -6.67
C LEU A 134 21.38 11.91 -6.61
N SER A 135 20.41 11.07 -6.23
CA SER A 135 20.47 9.61 -6.23
C SER A 135 20.20 8.97 -7.60
N THR A 136 19.35 9.56 -8.44
CA THR A 136 19.07 9.08 -9.81
C THR A 136 20.31 9.21 -10.71
N VAL A 137 21.16 10.20 -10.45
CA VAL A 137 22.40 10.43 -11.21
C VAL A 137 23.43 9.31 -10.98
N LEU A 138 23.43 8.67 -9.80
CA LEU A 138 24.36 7.57 -9.49
C LEU A 138 23.89 6.23 -10.08
N LEU A 139 22.59 6.01 -10.22
CA LEU A 139 22.02 4.79 -10.82
C LEU A 139 21.94 4.84 -12.36
N SER A 140 21.97 6.05 -12.95
CA SER A 140 22.02 6.24 -14.40
C SER A 140 23.29 5.68 -15.07
N GLN A 141 24.31 5.29 -14.30
CA GLN A 141 25.53 4.68 -14.84
C GLN A 141 25.30 3.21 -15.28
N ASN A 142 24.18 2.59 -14.87
CA ASN A 142 23.82 1.20 -15.20
C ASN A 142 22.54 1.05 -16.06
N GLY A 143 21.96 2.14 -16.56
CA GLY A 143 20.94 2.09 -17.64
C GLY A 143 19.52 1.65 -17.25
N LEU A 144 19.14 1.65 -15.96
CA LEU A 144 17.79 1.32 -15.51
C LEU A 144 17.29 2.36 -14.51
N ALA A 145 16.88 3.53 -15.00
CA ALA A 145 16.00 4.41 -14.23
C ALA A 145 14.56 3.93 -14.46
N ALA A 146 14.17 2.86 -13.77
CA ALA A 146 12.77 2.45 -13.70
C ALA A 146 12.03 3.54 -12.91
N GLY A 147 11.01 4.14 -13.50
CA GLY A 147 10.20 5.14 -12.79
C GLY A 147 9.31 4.49 -11.73
N GLY A 148 8.69 5.28 -10.85
CA GLY A 148 7.72 4.76 -9.89
C GLY A 148 6.58 3.96 -10.55
N VAL A 149 6.19 4.30 -11.80
CA VAL A 149 5.21 3.52 -12.60
C VAL A 149 5.69 2.08 -12.81
N ASP A 150 6.92 1.89 -13.27
CA ASP A 150 7.46 0.58 -13.67
C ASP A 150 7.52 -0.36 -12.47
N GLU A 151 7.73 0.21 -11.31
CA GLU A 151 7.79 -0.51 -10.06
C GLU A 151 6.43 -0.85 -9.48
N LEU A 152 5.48 0.10 -9.48
CA LEU A 152 4.10 -0.21 -9.12
C LEU A 152 3.58 -1.33 -10.03
N MET A 153 3.89 -1.27 -11.32
CA MET A 153 3.60 -2.35 -12.27
C MET A 153 4.27 -3.67 -11.86
N GLY A 154 5.56 -3.65 -11.50
CA GLY A 154 6.26 -4.84 -11.00
C GLY A 154 5.59 -5.46 -9.78
N VAL A 155 5.20 -4.66 -8.79
CA VAL A 155 4.47 -5.11 -7.59
C VAL A 155 3.12 -5.71 -7.96
N LEU A 156 2.37 -5.09 -8.87
CA LEU A 156 1.07 -5.58 -9.32
C LEU A 156 1.18 -6.89 -10.08
N ASP A 157 2.17 -7.02 -10.96
CA ASP A 157 2.46 -8.26 -11.69
C ASP A 157 2.80 -9.40 -10.71
N TYR A 158 3.62 -9.11 -9.70
CA TYR A 158 3.95 -10.06 -8.64
C TYR A 158 2.72 -10.50 -7.85
N LEU A 159 1.87 -9.56 -7.40
CA LEU A 159 0.63 -9.89 -6.69
C LEU A 159 -0.33 -10.70 -7.58
N GLN A 160 -0.45 -10.35 -8.85
CA GLN A 160 -1.27 -11.09 -9.82
C GLN A 160 -0.78 -12.53 -10.01
N GLN A 161 0.53 -12.72 -10.07
CA GLN A 161 1.15 -14.04 -10.25
C GLN A 161 1.07 -14.91 -8.99
N GLU A 162 1.34 -14.34 -7.83
CA GLU A 162 1.49 -15.10 -6.58
C GLU A 162 0.21 -15.26 -5.78
N VAL A 163 -0.76 -14.35 -5.93
CA VAL A 163 -1.97 -14.30 -5.10
C VAL A 163 -3.20 -14.69 -5.91
N PRO A 164 -3.65 -15.96 -5.86
CA PRO A 164 -4.87 -16.36 -6.51
C PRO A 164 -6.08 -15.69 -5.84
N ARG A 165 -7.10 -15.37 -6.65
CA ARG A 165 -8.36 -14.77 -6.17
C ARG A 165 -8.14 -13.49 -5.35
N ALA A 166 -7.31 -12.61 -5.87
CA ALA A 166 -7.13 -11.27 -5.34
C ALA A 166 -8.03 -10.26 -6.07
N PHE A 167 -8.60 -9.34 -5.30
CA PHE A 167 -9.03 -8.04 -5.78
C PHE A 167 -8.04 -7.01 -5.26
N VAL A 168 -7.27 -6.42 -6.17
CA VAL A 168 -6.30 -5.37 -5.83
C VAL A 168 -6.95 -4.01 -6.09
N ASN A 169 -7.09 -3.22 -5.03
CA ASN A 169 -7.60 -1.85 -5.07
C ASN A 169 -6.42 -0.88 -5.00
N LEU A 170 -6.19 -0.14 -6.08
CA LEU A 170 -5.18 0.93 -6.12
C LEU A 170 -5.77 2.21 -5.56
N VAL A 171 -5.14 2.79 -4.54
CA VAL A 171 -5.62 4.00 -3.86
C VAL A 171 -4.56 5.09 -3.92
N ASP A 172 -4.87 6.16 -4.67
CA ASP A 172 -4.04 7.35 -4.76
C ASP A 172 -4.35 8.30 -3.59
N LEU A 173 -3.31 8.65 -2.82
CA LEU A 173 -3.38 9.56 -1.67
C LEU A 173 -2.80 10.95 -1.98
N SER A 174 -2.49 11.26 -3.25
CA SER A 174 -1.86 12.52 -3.66
C SER A 174 -2.65 13.76 -3.21
N GLU A 175 -3.97 13.77 -3.40
CA GLU A 175 -4.82 14.91 -3.01
C GLU A 175 -4.84 15.14 -1.49
N VAL A 176 -4.77 14.07 -0.69
CA VAL A 176 -4.74 14.15 0.78
C VAL A 176 -3.43 14.76 1.27
N ALA A 177 -2.33 14.44 0.59
CA ALA A 177 -1.03 15.03 0.87
C ALA A 177 -0.95 16.51 0.46
N GLU A 178 -1.59 16.91 -0.64
CA GLU A 178 -1.61 18.31 -1.12
C GLU A 178 -2.35 19.27 -0.17
N VAL A 179 -3.52 18.87 0.33
CA VAL A 179 -4.33 19.69 1.25
C VAL A 179 -3.54 20.14 2.47
N SER A 180 -2.53 19.38 2.87
CA SER A 180 -1.79 19.64 4.10
C SER A 180 -0.54 20.49 3.92
N ARG A 181 -0.10 20.68 2.67
CA ARG A 181 0.89 21.73 2.35
C ARG A 181 0.24 23.11 2.25
N GLN A 182 -1.07 23.20 2.06
CA GLN A 182 -1.76 24.47 1.86
C GLN A 182 -2.11 25.21 3.16
N TYR A 183 -1.93 24.56 4.31
CA TYR A 183 -2.08 25.16 5.65
C TYR A 183 -0.73 25.47 6.34
N HIS A 184 0.38 25.46 5.60
CA HIS A 184 1.70 25.89 6.05
C HIS A 184 2.17 27.17 5.35
#